data_AF-A0A6L5F319-F1
#
_entry.id   AF-A0A6L5F319-F1
#
_cell.length_a   1.000
_cell.length_b   1.000
_cell.length_c   1.000
_cell.angle_alpha   90.00
_cell.angle_beta   90.00
_cell.angle_gamma   90.00
#
_symmetry.space_group_name_H-M   'P 1'
#
loop_
_entity.id
_entity.type
_entity.pdbx_description
1 polymer ?
#
loop_
_entity_poly.entity_id
_entity_poly.type
_entity_poly.pdbx_seq_one_letter_code
_entity_poly.pdbx_strand_id
1 'polypeptide(L)'
;MPAAETDLTWVPVTDRTDLVAAPVLTALSGSAGAADVTVAEIDPELADTAAFCERYGVLLTESANCVVVAGKRAGATRYAACMVLATTRAD
;
A
#
# COMPACT_ATOMS: atom_id res chain seq x y z
N MET A 1 -16.95 6.75 9.46
CA MET A 1 -17.41 6.53 8.07
C MET A 1 -17.65 5.03 7.96
N PRO A 2 -18.85 4.54 7.63
CA PRO A 2 -18.98 3.11 7.37
C PRO A 2 -18.09 2.83 6.15
N ALA A 3 -17.19 1.85 6.24
CA ALA A 3 -16.41 1.41 5.11
C ALA A 3 -17.39 1.07 3.98
N ALA A 4 -17.10 1.51 2.75
CA ALA A 4 -17.76 0.91 1.59
C ALA A 4 -17.62 -0.62 1.72
N GLU A 5 -18.65 -1.37 1.36
CA GLU A 5 -18.62 -2.83 1.42
C GLU A 5 -17.58 -3.32 0.39
N THR A 6 -16.34 -3.54 0.85
CA THR A 6 -15.25 -4.05 0.02
C THR A 6 -15.34 -5.57 -0.05
N ASP A 7 -15.05 -6.17 -1.21
CA ASP A 7 -14.88 -7.63 -1.37
C ASP A 7 -13.48 -8.07 -0.90
N LEU A 8 -13.08 -7.62 0.30
CA LEU A 8 -11.80 -7.92 0.92
C LEU A 8 -12.02 -8.37 2.35
N THR A 9 -11.35 -9.45 2.72
CA THR A 9 -11.28 -9.89 4.11
C THR A 9 -10.06 -9.25 4.76
N TRP A 10 -10.27 -8.13 5.45
CA TRP A 10 -9.24 -7.45 6.21
C TRP A 10 -8.98 -8.16 7.53
N VAL A 11 -7.70 -8.44 7.82
CA VAL A 11 -7.24 -9.02 9.08
C VAL A 11 -6.06 -8.24 9.62
N PRO A 12 -5.79 -8.24 10.94
CA PRO A 12 -4.57 -7.67 11.49
C PRO A 12 -3.33 -8.25 10.79
N VAL A 13 -2.34 -7.40 10.49
CA VAL A 13 -1.09 -7.84 9.84
C VAL A 13 -0.33 -8.88 10.66
N THR A 14 -0.52 -8.86 11.99
CA THR A 14 0.06 -9.85 12.91
C THR A 14 -0.46 -11.26 12.70
N ASP A 15 -1.66 -11.40 12.13
CA ASP A 15 -2.34 -12.69 11.97
C ASP A 15 -2.03 -13.34 10.61
N ARG A 16 -1.64 -12.52 9.61
CA ARG A 16 -1.27 -12.95 8.25
C ARG A 16 0.07 -12.34 7.82
N THR A 17 1.12 -12.59 8.60
CA THR A 17 2.48 -12.14 8.28
C THR A 17 3.03 -12.73 6.98
N ASP A 18 2.43 -13.82 6.48
CA ASP A 18 2.73 -14.44 5.19
C ASP A 18 2.34 -13.57 3.98
N LEU A 19 1.41 -12.62 4.16
CA LEU A 19 0.95 -11.70 3.11
C LEU A 19 1.87 -10.47 2.93
N VAL A 20 2.88 -10.30 3.78
CA VAL A 20 3.79 -9.15 3.71
C VAL A 20 5.24 -9.60 3.52
N ALA A 21 5.99 -8.83 2.74
CA ALA A 21 7.41 -9.09 2.56
C ALA A 21 8.18 -8.91 3.88
N ALA A 22 9.23 -9.70 4.10
CA ALA A 22 10.04 -9.65 5.32
C ALA A 22 10.54 -8.25 5.73
N PRO A 23 10.95 -7.35 4.80
CA PRO A 23 11.31 -5.98 5.16
C PRO A 23 10.15 -5.17 5.74
N VAL A 24 8.93 -5.37 5.24
CA VAL A 24 7.72 -4.69 5.74
C VAL A 24 7.40 -5.18 7.15
N LEU A 25 7.46 -6.50 7.38
CA LEU A 25 7.25 -7.08 8.71
C LEU A 25 8.26 -6.56 9.74
N THR A 26 9.53 -6.44 9.34
CA THR A 26 10.60 -5.90 10.18
C THR A 26 10.32 -4.46 10.58
N ALA A 27 9.91 -3.62 9.61
CA ALA A 27 9.58 -2.22 9.84
C ALA A 27 8.35 -2.06 10.76
N LEU A 28 7.30 -2.87 10.53
CA LEU A 28 6.10 -2.86 11.35
C LEU A 28 6.40 -3.26 12.79
N SER A 29 7.17 -4.32 13.01
CA SER A 29 7.52 -4.82 14.35
C SER A 29 8.20 -3.78 15.24
N GLY A 30 8.91 -2.81 14.63
CA GLY A 30 9.55 -1.70 15.35
C GLY A 30 8.67 -0.46 15.54
N SER A 31 7.42 -0.47 15.05
CA SER A 31 6.54 0.70 15.01
C SER A 31 5.42 0.59 16.06
N ALA A 32 5.04 1.73 16.65
CA ALA A 32 3.91 1.79 17.58
C ALA A 32 2.54 1.59 16.90
N GLY A 33 2.47 1.76 15.59
CA GLY A 33 1.22 1.67 14.81
C GLY A 33 0.94 0.29 14.21
N ALA A 34 1.79 -0.71 14.44
CA ALA A 34 1.61 -2.04 13.83
C ALA A 34 0.27 -2.70 14.18
N ALA A 35 -0.26 -2.43 15.37
CA ALA A 35 -1.55 -2.96 15.81
C ALA A 35 -2.74 -2.38 15.03
N ASP A 36 -2.58 -1.21 14.40
CA ASP A 36 -3.61 -0.55 13.61
C ASP A 36 -3.55 -0.91 12.12
N VAL A 37 -2.58 -1.74 11.71
CA VAL A 37 -2.37 -2.13 10.31
C VAL A 37 -3.10 -3.44 10.00
N THR A 38 -3.98 -3.39 9.01
CA THR A 38 -4.64 -4.57 8.44
C THR A 38 -4.11 -4.90 7.05
N VAL A 39 -4.22 -6.18 6.68
CA VAL A 39 -3.89 -6.69 5.36
C VAL A 39 -5.06 -7.51 4.81
N ALA A 40 -5.14 -7.60 3.49
CA ALA A 40 -6.07 -8.48 2.79
C ALA A 40 -5.32 -9.16 1.64
N GLU A 41 -5.65 -10.41 1.38
CA GLU A 41 -5.13 -11.15 0.25
C GLU A 41 -5.84 -10.72 -1.03
N ILE A 42 -5.11 -10.62 -2.14
CA ILE A 42 -5.64 -10.24 -3.45
C ILE A 42 -5.11 -11.19 -4.52
N ASP A 43 -5.87 -11.35 -5.60
CA ASP A 43 -5.33 -11.90 -6.85
C ASP A 43 -4.21 -10.98 -7.38
N PRO A 44 -2.97 -11.47 -7.52
CA PRO A 44 -1.83 -10.66 -7.98
C PRO A 44 -2.02 -10.11 -9.41
N GLU A 45 -2.82 -10.76 -10.25
CA GLU A 45 -3.11 -10.28 -11.62
C GLU A 45 -4.03 -9.04 -11.62
N LEU A 46 -4.68 -8.76 -10.48
CA LEU A 46 -5.57 -7.60 -10.29
C LEU A 46 -4.90 -6.50 -9.45
N ALA A 47 -3.57 -6.51 -9.31
CA ALA A 47 -2.83 -5.54 -8.51
C ALA A 47 -2.74 -4.13 -9.15
N ASP A 48 -3.06 -3.99 -10.44
CA ASP A 48 -3.19 -2.66 -11.06
C ASP A 48 -4.25 -1.84 -10.30
N THR A 49 -3.97 -0.56 -10.06
CA THR A 49 -4.82 0.27 -9.19
C THR A 49 -6.27 0.36 -9.67
N ALA A 50 -6.50 0.49 -10.99
CA ALA A 50 -7.86 0.60 -11.52
C ALA A 50 -8.59 -0.76 -11.43
N ALA A 51 -7.93 -1.84 -11.85
CA ALA A 51 -8.47 -3.20 -11.78
C ALA A 51 -8.77 -3.63 -10.33
N PHE A 52 -7.87 -3.30 -9.40
CA PHE A 52 -8.04 -3.53 -7.97
C PHE A 52 -9.28 -2.82 -7.43
N CYS A 53 -9.40 -1.52 -7.67
CA CYS A 53 -10.53 -0.73 -7.18
C CYS A 53 -11.86 -1.24 -7.77
N GLU A 54 -11.87 -1.56 -9.07
CA GLU A 54 -13.05 -2.12 -9.75
C GLU A 54 -13.45 -3.49 -9.19
N ARG A 55 -12.48 -4.40 -8.98
CA ARG A 55 -12.75 -5.75 -8.48
C ARG A 55 -13.21 -5.77 -7.03
N TYR A 56 -12.54 -5.01 -6.18
CA TYR A 56 -12.64 -5.16 -4.72
C TYR A 56 -13.44 -4.05 -4.03
N GLY A 57 -13.88 -3.04 -4.77
CA GLY A 57 -14.74 -1.97 -4.25
C GLY A 57 -14.01 -0.94 -3.38
N VAL A 58 -12.67 -0.94 -3.38
CA VAL A 58 -11.88 0.10 -2.71
C VAL A 58 -11.98 1.40 -3.52
N LEU A 59 -12.22 2.52 -2.85
CA LEU A 59 -12.33 3.81 -3.52
C LEU A 59 -10.95 4.30 -3.99
N LEU A 60 -10.88 4.92 -5.17
CA LEU A 60 -9.66 5.57 -5.65
C LEU A 60 -9.14 6.66 -4.68
N THR A 61 -10.03 7.28 -3.90
CA THR A 61 -9.65 8.28 -2.88
C THR A 61 -9.06 7.66 -1.61
N GLU A 62 -9.21 6.35 -1.42
CA GLU A 62 -8.69 5.59 -0.28
C GLU A 62 -7.48 4.74 -0.68
N SER A 63 -7.27 4.53 -1.99
CA SER A 63 -6.12 3.83 -2.55
C SER A 63 -4.95 4.79 -2.80
N ALA A 64 -3.73 4.34 -2.47
CA ALA A 64 -2.50 5.09 -2.67
C ALA A 64 -1.36 4.19 -3.15
N ASN A 65 -0.47 4.75 -3.97
CA ASN A 65 0.76 4.11 -4.40
C ASN A 65 1.98 4.77 -3.72
N CYS A 66 2.99 3.97 -3.41
CA CYS A 66 4.31 4.46 -3.01
C CYS A 66 5.22 4.50 -4.24
N VAL A 67 5.47 5.70 -4.77
CA VAL A 67 6.37 5.90 -5.91
C VAL A 67 7.77 6.18 -5.39
N VAL A 68 8.74 5.36 -5.80
CA VAL A 68 10.16 5.60 -5.50
C VAL A 68 10.79 6.41 -6.62
N VAL A 69 11.21 7.64 -6.31
CA VAL A 69 11.81 8.58 -7.25
C VAL A 69 13.31 8.65 -7.02
N ALA A 70 14.10 8.57 -8.10
CA ALA A 70 15.55 8.73 -8.07
C ALA A 70 15.95 10.06 -8.72
N GLY A 71 16.56 10.95 -7.94
CA GLY A 71 17.14 12.21 -8.43
C GLY A 71 18.66 12.12 -8.49
N LYS A 72 19.27 12.47 -9.63
CA LYS A 72 20.73 12.46 -9.81
C LYS A 72 21.27 13.86 -10.07
N ARG A 73 22.25 14.31 -9.27
CA ARG A 73 22.92 15.60 -9.44
C ARG A 73 24.40 15.50 -9.06
N ALA A 74 25.27 16.02 -9.93
CA ALA A 74 26.73 16.03 -9.73
C ALA A 74 27.30 14.66 -9.31
N GLY A 75 26.83 13.58 -9.94
CA GLY A 75 27.27 12.21 -9.66
C GLY A 75 26.64 11.55 -8.43
N ALA A 76 25.92 12.28 -7.59
CA ALA A 76 25.19 11.72 -6.45
C ALA A 76 23.73 11.41 -6.80
N THR A 77 23.26 10.21 -6.42
CA THR A 77 21.84 9.81 -6.50
C THR A 77 21.19 9.92 -5.13
N ARG A 78 19.99 10.51 -5.07
CA ARG A 78 19.13 10.54 -3.89
C ARG A 78 17.79 9.92 -4.24
N TYR A 79 17.19 9.23 -3.28
CA TYR A 79 15.87 8.63 -3.43
C TYR A 79 14.85 9.35 -2.56
N ALA A 80 13.62 9.41 -3.04
CA ALA A 80 12.45 9.81 -2.27
C ALA A 80 11.35 8.76 -2.43
N ALA A 81 10.63 8.46 -1.36
CA ALA A 81 9.40 7.68 -1.40
C ALA A 81 8.23 8.66 -1.31
N CYS A 82 7.38 8.66 -2.33
CA CYS A 82 6.25 9.55 -2.45
C CYS A 82 4.96 8.74 -2.35
N MET A 83 4.17 8.97 -1.30
CA MET A 83 2.82 8.43 -1.21
C MET A 83 1.87 9.30 -2.03
N VAL A 84 1.18 8.70 -2.99
CA VAL A 84 0.33 9.40 -3.96
C VAL A 84 -1.02 8.70 -3.99
N LEU A 85 -2.11 9.44 -3.78
CA LEU A 85 -3.46 8.87 -3.91
C LEU A 85 -3.70 8.46 -5.37
N ALA A 86 -4.55 7.46 -5.60
CA ALA A 86 -4.88 7.03 -6.96
C ALA A 86 -5.57 8.12 -7.80
N THR A 87 -6.06 9.18 -7.15
CA THR A 87 -6.65 10.37 -7.79
C THR A 87 -5.65 11.51 -8.04
N THR A 88 -4.40 11.40 -7.57
CA THR A 88 -3.38 12.46 -7.72
C THR A 88 -2.18 11.98 -8.53
N ARG A 89 -1.33 12.94 -8.94
CA ARG A 89 -0.09 12.69 -9.69
C ARG A 89 1.10 13.27 -8.94
N ALA A 90 2.27 12.69 -9.18
CA ALA A 90 3.55 13.13 -8.61
C ALA A 90 4.32 14.04 -9.59
N ASP A 91 3.62 14.89 -10.33
CA ASP A 91 4.16 15.83 -11.33
C ASP A 91 4.33 17.27 -10.80
#